data_AF-A0A1M5V0G8-F1
#
_entry.id   AF-A0A1M5V0G8-F1
#
_cell.length_a   1.000
_cell.length_b   1.000
_cell.length_c   1.000
_cell.angle_alpha   90.00
_cell.angle_beta   90.00
_cell.angle_gamma   90.00
#
_symmetry.space_group_name_H-M   'P 1'
#
loop_
_entity.id
_entity.type
_entity.pdbx_description
1 polymer ?
#
loop_
_entity_poly.entity_id
_entity_poly.type
_entity_poly.pdbx_seq_one_letter_code
_entity_poly.pdbx_strand_id
1 'polypeptide(L)'
;MPQVFGTIALMINVLFCLLTAWRSGTAPEGFAAKLGLAIVNAGGINEVRAQCSGFFLAVALVCTASLFGLISRQASFVVMGAVFGGLLAGRLVSLALHGGVTGYGPTILALYAVDAIVLALAIASLALDNPAKG
;
A
#
# COMPACT_ATOMS: atom_id res chain seq x y z
N MET A 1 18.90 7.21 -15.29
CA MET A 1 18.04 6.01 -15.15
C MET A 1 17.35 5.89 -13.78
N PRO A 2 18.01 6.14 -12.62
CA PRO A 2 17.38 6.09 -11.28
C PRO A 2 16.12 6.95 -11.14
N GLN A 3 16.17 8.17 -11.69
CA GLN A 3 15.05 9.11 -11.63
C GLN A 3 13.80 8.58 -12.36
N VAL A 4 13.96 7.99 -13.55
CA VAL A 4 12.85 7.38 -14.32
C VAL A 4 12.25 6.21 -13.55
N PHE A 5 13.09 5.33 -13.00
CA PHE A 5 12.66 4.17 -12.23
C PHE A 5 11.78 4.57 -11.03
N GLY A 6 12.26 5.48 -10.19
CA GLY A 6 11.48 5.91 -9.03
C GLY A 6 10.22 6.70 -9.41
N THR A 7 10.21 7.41 -10.54
CA THR A 7 8.97 8.06 -11.05
C THR A 7 7.91 7.02 -11.39
N ILE A 8 8.31 5.95 -12.09
CA ILE A 8 7.41 4.85 -12.44
C ILE A 8 6.88 4.18 -11.17
N ALA A 9 7.75 3.91 -10.20
CA ALA A 9 7.35 3.33 -8.91
C ALA A 9 6.31 4.20 -8.18
N LEU A 10 6.54 5.51 -8.11
CA LEU A 10 5.59 6.45 -7.50
C LEU A 10 4.26 6.49 -8.27
N MET A 11 4.29 6.52 -9.60
CA MET A 11 3.06 6.53 -10.41
C MET A 11 2.21 5.28 -10.20
N ILE A 12 2.82 4.10 -10.24
CA ILE A 12 2.12 2.83 -9.99
C ILE A 12 1.53 2.83 -8.58
N ASN A 13 2.29 3.30 -7.58
CA ASN A 13 1.81 3.37 -6.21
C ASN A 13 0.62 4.33 -6.06
N VAL A 14 0.69 5.53 -6.66
CA VAL A 14 -0.43 6.49 -6.65
C VAL A 14 -1.69 5.86 -7.24
N LEU A 15 -1.59 5.21 -8.41
CA LEU A 15 -2.75 4.59 -9.05
C LEU A 15 -3.36 3.48 -8.18
N PHE A 16 -2.51 2.62 -7.60
CA PHE A 16 -2.95 1.56 -6.71
C PHE A 16 -3.64 2.10 -5.45
N CYS A 17 -3.01 3.08 -4.78
CA CYS A 17 -3.53 3.68 -3.57
C CYS A 17 -4.83 4.47 -3.82
N LEU A 18 -4.93 5.24 -4.90
CA LEU A 18 -6.16 5.94 -5.28
C LEU A 18 -7.29 4.97 -5.59
N LEU A 19 -7.02 3.90 -6.36
CA LEU A 19 -8.03 2.89 -6.65
C LEU A 19 -8.53 2.20 -5.37
N THR A 20 -7.61 1.83 -4.48
CA THR A 20 -7.94 1.19 -3.20
C THR A 20 -8.73 2.13 -2.30
N ALA A 21 -8.32 3.40 -2.23
CA ALA A 21 -9.00 4.42 -1.46
C ALA A 21 -10.41 4.66 -1.98
N TRP A 22 -10.57 4.81 -3.31
CA TRP A 22 -11.85 5.01 -3.95
C TRP A 22 -12.80 3.83 -3.70
N ARG A 23 -12.34 2.59 -3.89
CA ARG A 23 -13.16 1.38 -3.75
C ARG A 23 -13.60 1.16 -2.30
N SER A 24 -12.69 1.30 -1.34
CA SER A 24 -13.02 1.15 0.08
C SER A 24 -13.89 2.30 0.60
N GLY A 25 -13.78 3.51 0.03
CA GLY A 25 -14.60 4.66 0.39
C GLY A 25 -16.04 4.56 -0.11
N THR A 26 -16.20 4.25 -1.40
CA THR A 26 -17.50 4.28 -2.10
C THR A 26 -18.30 2.99 -1.97
N ALA A 27 -17.64 1.83 -1.84
CA ALA A 27 -18.28 0.53 -1.69
C ALA A 27 -17.62 -0.32 -0.58
N PRO A 28 -17.68 0.15 0.70
CA PRO A 28 -16.96 -0.46 1.81
C PRO A 28 -17.34 -1.92 2.08
N GLU A 29 -18.62 -2.28 1.95
CA GLU A 29 -19.10 -3.65 2.16
C GLU A 29 -18.53 -4.62 1.12
N GLY A 30 -18.62 -4.26 -0.16
CA GLY A 30 -18.06 -5.07 -1.25
C GLY A 30 -16.53 -5.14 -1.21
N PHE A 31 -15.87 -4.09 -0.72
CA PHE A 31 -14.43 -4.10 -0.47
C PHE A 31 -14.07 -5.06 0.67
N ALA A 32 -14.73 -4.94 1.82
CA ALA A 32 -14.52 -5.80 2.99
C ALA A 32 -14.78 -7.28 2.67
N ALA A 33 -15.85 -7.58 1.93
CA ALA A 33 -16.18 -8.94 1.52
C ALA A 33 -15.06 -9.59 0.68
N LYS A 34 -14.39 -8.84 -0.21
CA LYS A 34 -13.24 -9.34 -0.97
C LYS A 34 -12.03 -9.67 -0.09
N LEU A 35 -11.92 -9.02 1.06
CA LEU A 35 -10.90 -9.32 2.07
C LEU A 35 -11.31 -10.47 3.00
N GLY A 36 -12.51 -11.04 2.83
CA GLY A 36 -13.06 -12.06 3.73
C GLY A 36 -13.60 -11.49 5.05
N LEU A 37 -13.85 -10.17 5.11
CA LEU A 37 -14.35 -9.49 6.31
C LEU A 37 -15.87 -9.32 6.24
N ALA A 38 -16.53 -9.53 7.38
CA ALA A 38 -17.95 -9.25 7.56
C ALA A 38 -18.13 -7.92 8.31
N ILE A 39 -18.92 -7.00 7.73
CA ILE A 39 -19.30 -5.76 8.40
C ILE A 39 -20.57 -6.01 9.21
N VAL A 40 -20.47 -5.85 10.52
CA VAL A 40 -21.59 -6.13 11.44
C VAL A 40 -22.52 -4.93 11.60
N ASN A 41 -21.99 -3.71 11.51
CA ASN A 41 -22.74 -2.47 11.74
C ASN A 41 -22.06 -1.26 11.09
N ALA A 42 -22.65 -0.07 11.27
CA ALA A 42 -22.13 1.19 10.75
C ALA A 42 -20.71 1.53 11.26
N GLY A 43 -20.31 1.03 12.44
CA GLY A 43 -18.95 1.16 12.94
C GLY A 43 -17.93 0.44 12.04
N GLY A 44 -18.25 -0.76 11.57
CA GLY A 44 -17.41 -1.48 10.61
C GLY A 44 -17.29 -0.76 9.26
N ILE A 45 -18.37 -0.12 8.79
CA ILE A 45 -18.34 0.73 7.59
C ILE A 45 -17.39 1.92 7.81
N ASN A 46 -17.51 2.60 8.96
CA ASN A 46 -16.64 3.70 9.32
C ASN A 46 -15.17 3.27 9.37
N GLU A 47 -14.87 2.13 9.95
CA GLU A 47 -13.51 1.62 10.07
C GLU A 47 -12.88 1.32 8.71
N VAL A 48 -13.62 0.68 7.79
CA VAL A 48 -13.13 0.45 6.42
C VAL A 48 -12.86 1.77 5.69
N ARG A 49 -13.73 2.78 5.86
CA ARG A 49 -13.49 4.10 5.27
C ARG A 49 -12.29 4.80 5.88
N ALA A 50 -12.13 4.76 7.20
CA ALA A 50 -11.01 5.42 7.87
C ALA A 50 -9.68 4.72 7.53
N GLN A 51 -9.60 3.41 7.79
CA GLN A 51 -8.35 2.65 7.71
C GLN A 51 -7.96 2.30 6.28
N CYS A 52 -8.92 1.94 5.43
CA CYS A 52 -8.59 1.61 4.04
C CYS A 52 -8.68 2.87 3.17
N SER A 53 -9.78 3.63 3.22
CA SER A 53 -9.88 4.80 2.32
C SER A 53 -8.93 5.92 2.73
N GLY A 54 -9.00 6.36 3.98
CA GLY A 54 -8.19 7.47 4.48
C GLY A 54 -6.69 7.21 4.40
N PHE A 55 -6.24 6.04 4.83
CA PHE A 55 -4.81 5.73 4.86
C PHE A 55 -4.20 5.60 3.45
N PHE A 56 -4.85 4.85 2.54
CA PHE A 56 -4.36 4.75 1.17
C PHE A 56 -4.45 6.09 0.43
N LEU A 57 -5.45 6.92 0.71
CA LEU A 57 -5.51 8.28 0.16
C LEU A 57 -4.35 9.13 0.65
N ALA A 58 -4.00 9.08 1.94
CA ALA A 58 -2.86 9.81 2.49
C ALA A 58 -1.54 9.41 1.79
N VAL A 59 -1.31 8.11 1.58
CA VAL A 59 -0.13 7.62 0.84
C VAL A 59 -0.12 8.13 -0.60
N ALA A 60 -1.27 8.09 -1.28
CA ALA A 60 -1.40 8.61 -2.63
C ALA A 60 -1.05 10.10 -2.69
N LEU A 61 -1.57 10.91 -1.76
CA LEU A 61 -1.30 12.35 -1.71
C LEU A 61 0.19 12.66 -1.51
N VAL A 62 0.87 11.94 -0.61
CA VAL A 62 2.32 12.08 -0.41
C VAL A 62 3.08 11.76 -1.70
N CYS A 63 2.77 10.63 -2.33
CA CYS A 63 3.46 10.23 -3.56
C CYS A 63 3.17 11.20 -4.72
N THR A 64 1.93 11.69 -4.85
CA THR A 64 1.54 12.71 -5.82
C THR A 64 2.29 14.02 -5.58
N ALA A 65 2.36 14.50 -4.34
CA ALA A 65 3.12 15.70 -4.00
C ALA A 65 4.59 15.57 -4.42
N SER A 66 5.18 14.37 -4.28
CA SER A 66 6.55 14.13 -4.72
C SER A 66 6.69 14.10 -6.25
N LEU A 67 5.72 13.53 -6.98
CA LEU A 67 5.70 13.57 -8.45
C LEU A 67 5.66 15.01 -8.99
N PHE A 68 5.01 15.93 -8.28
CA PHE A 68 4.98 17.36 -8.60
C PHE A 68 6.17 18.16 -8.03
N GLY A 69 7.13 17.50 -7.36
CA GLY A 69 8.30 18.17 -6.79
C GLY A 69 8.01 19.01 -5.55
N LEU A 70 6.83 18.88 -4.94
CA LEU A 70 6.44 19.62 -3.72
C LEU A 70 7.12 19.04 -2.47
N ILE A 71 7.49 17.76 -2.50
CA ILE A 71 8.25 17.09 -1.43
C ILE A 71 9.32 16.16 -2.04
N SER A 72 10.33 15.80 -1.25
CA SER A 72 11.39 14.90 -1.70
C SER A 72 10.86 13.50 -2.04
N ARG A 73 11.45 12.89 -3.07
CA ARG A 73 11.13 11.51 -3.49
C ARG A 73 11.48 10.48 -2.42
N GLN A 74 12.60 10.71 -1.73
CA GLN A 74 13.01 9.90 -0.59
C GLN A 74 11.94 9.83 0.49
N ALA A 75 11.30 10.96 0.83
CA ALA A 75 10.21 10.96 1.81
C ALA A 75 9.06 10.05 1.36
N SER A 76 8.69 10.07 0.08
CA SER A 76 7.66 9.17 -0.46
C SER A 76 8.09 7.71 -0.43
N PHE A 77 9.34 7.39 -0.77
CA PHE A 77 9.84 6.02 -0.70
C PHE A 77 9.91 5.49 0.73
N VAL A 78 10.24 6.33 1.71
CA VAL A 78 10.19 5.98 3.13
C VAL A 78 8.75 5.70 3.56
N VAL A 79 7.79 6.54 3.17
CA VAL A 79 6.36 6.31 3.46
C VAL A 79 5.87 5.01 2.82
N MET A 80 6.20 4.77 1.54
CA MET A 80 5.89 3.49 0.88
C MET A 80 6.51 2.31 1.64
N GLY A 81 7.79 2.39 1.99
CA GLY A 81 8.48 1.34 2.74
C GLY A 81 7.84 1.06 4.09
N ALA A 82 7.48 2.09 4.85
CA ALA A 82 6.82 1.94 6.14
C ALA A 82 5.43 1.29 6.01
N VAL A 83 4.63 1.74 5.05
CA VAL A 83 3.26 1.23 4.85
C VAL A 83 3.26 -0.21 4.34
N PHE A 84 3.92 -0.47 3.20
CA PHE A 84 3.92 -1.81 2.62
C PHE A 84 4.78 -2.79 3.43
N GLY A 85 5.83 -2.32 4.10
CA GLY A 85 6.57 -3.10 5.07
C GLY A 85 5.72 -3.50 6.28
N GLY A 86 4.94 -2.57 6.84
CA GLY A 86 4.01 -2.86 7.92
C GLY A 86 2.91 -3.84 7.53
N LEU A 87 2.30 -3.66 6.35
CA LEU A 87 1.29 -4.58 5.80
C LEU A 87 1.87 -5.99 5.59
N LEU A 88 3.04 -6.09 4.95
CA LEU A 88 3.71 -7.36 4.73
C LEU A 88 4.09 -8.04 6.05
N ALA A 89 4.61 -7.29 7.03
CA ALA A 89 4.95 -7.82 8.33
C ALA A 89 3.73 -8.40 9.05
N GLY A 90 2.61 -7.67 9.08
CA GLY A 90 1.36 -8.17 9.67
C GLY A 90 0.85 -9.44 8.97
N ARG A 91 0.97 -9.48 7.64
CA ARG A 91 0.65 -10.68 6.85
C ARG A 91 1.57 -11.85 7.21
N LEU A 92 2.89 -11.67 7.24
CA LEU A 92 3.84 -12.72 7.59
C LEU A 92 3.60 -13.29 9.00
N VAL A 93 3.23 -12.44 9.97
CA VAL A 93 2.79 -12.89 11.30
C VAL A 93 1.55 -13.78 11.17
N SER A 94 0.54 -13.36 10.41
CA SER A 94 -0.64 -14.17 10.14
C SER A 94 -0.31 -15.51 9.49
N LEU A 95 0.59 -15.53 8.50
CA LEU A 95 1.06 -16.76 7.83
C LEU A 95 1.67 -17.74 8.81
N ALA A 96 2.57 -17.24 9.68
CA ALA A 96 3.27 -18.04 10.68
C ALA A 96 2.29 -18.64 11.69
N LEU A 97 1.34 -17.83 12.19
CA LEU A 97 0.35 -18.27 13.17
C LEU A 97 -0.65 -19.29 12.61
N HIS A 98 -0.95 -19.24 11.30
CA HIS A 98 -1.89 -20.15 10.66
C HIS A 98 -1.21 -21.33 9.93
N GLY A 99 0.12 -21.48 10.05
CA GLY A 99 0.87 -22.59 9.46
C GLY A 99 0.87 -22.63 7.94
N GLY A 100 0.64 -21.49 7.27
CA GLY A 100 0.59 -21.38 5.82
C GLY A 100 -0.60 -20.57 5.30
N VAL A 101 -0.90 -20.75 4.00
CA VAL A 101 -1.91 -19.96 3.27
C VAL A 101 -3.29 -20.62 3.20
N THR A 102 -3.47 -21.78 3.83
CA THR A 102 -4.73 -22.52 3.79
C THR A 102 -5.87 -21.66 4.34
N GLY A 103 -6.93 -21.49 3.55
CA GLY A 103 -8.09 -20.63 3.90
C GLY A 103 -7.96 -19.16 3.49
N TYR A 104 -6.82 -18.73 2.92
CA TYR A 104 -6.70 -17.37 2.39
C TYR A 104 -7.37 -17.25 1.02
N GLY A 105 -8.26 -16.27 0.90
CA GLY A 105 -8.88 -15.94 -0.38
C GLY A 105 -7.86 -15.36 -1.39
N PRO A 106 -8.18 -15.41 -2.70
CA PRO A 106 -7.28 -14.96 -3.77
C PRO A 106 -6.86 -13.50 -3.62
N THR A 107 -7.72 -12.63 -3.10
CA THR A 107 -7.39 -11.22 -2.83
C THR A 107 -6.31 -11.08 -1.77
N ILE A 108 -6.35 -11.88 -0.69
CA ILE A 108 -5.31 -11.83 0.35
C ILE A 108 -3.97 -12.29 -0.22
N LEU A 109 -3.95 -13.37 -1.01
CA LEU A 109 -2.75 -13.85 -1.69
C LEU A 109 -2.17 -12.81 -2.66
N ALA A 110 -3.02 -12.15 -3.43
CA ALA A 110 -2.59 -11.05 -4.30
C ALA A 110 -1.97 -9.91 -3.49
N LEU A 111 -2.53 -9.57 -2.33
CA LEU A 111 -2.00 -8.51 -1.48
C LEU A 111 -0.64 -8.86 -0.86
N TYR A 112 -0.34 -10.13 -0.55
CA TYR A 112 1.04 -10.53 -0.20
C TYR A 112 2.04 -10.15 -1.29
N ALA A 113 1.70 -10.48 -2.54
CA ALA A 113 2.57 -10.20 -3.67
C ALA A 113 2.71 -8.69 -3.91
N VAL A 114 1.59 -7.94 -3.84
CA VAL A 114 1.61 -6.48 -3.98
C VAL A 114 2.46 -5.85 -2.89
N ASP A 115 2.26 -6.22 -1.63
CA ASP A 115 3.00 -5.65 -0.51
C ASP A 115 4.50 -5.92 -0.63
N ALA A 116 4.89 -7.14 -1.03
CA ALA A 116 6.29 -7.49 -1.27
C ALA A 116 6.90 -6.73 -2.47
N ILE A 117 6.19 -6.64 -3.59
CA ILE A 117 6.66 -5.95 -4.79
C ILE A 117 6.82 -4.45 -4.52
N VAL A 118 5.82 -3.80 -3.93
CA VAL A 118 5.87 -2.36 -3.67
C VAL A 118 6.94 -2.03 -2.63
N LEU A 119 7.12 -2.87 -1.59
CA LEU A 119 8.22 -2.72 -0.65
C LEU A 119 9.58 -2.84 -1.35
N ALA A 120 9.76 -3.85 -2.22
CA ALA A 120 11.00 -4.01 -2.97
C ALA A 120 11.28 -2.80 -3.88
N LEU A 121 10.25 -2.28 -4.56
CA LEU A 121 10.35 -1.06 -5.37
C LEU A 121 10.71 0.17 -4.54
N ALA A 122 10.14 0.31 -3.33
CA ALA A 122 10.44 1.41 -2.42
C ALA A 122 11.90 1.35 -1.95
N ILE A 123 12.38 0.18 -1.52
CA ILE A 123 13.76 -0.03 -1.08
C ILE A 123 14.74 0.22 -2.23
N ALA A 124 14.47 -0.36 -3.41
CA ALA A 124 15.30 -0.18 -4.59
C ALA A 124 15.36 1.30 -5.01
N SER A 125 14.21 1.98 -5.03
CA SER A 125 14.15 3.41 -5.36
C SER A 125 14.92 4.23 -4.34
N LEU A 126 14.74 3.99 -3.04
CA LEU A 126 15.48 4.69 -1.98
C LEU A 126 17.00 4.49 -2.09
N ALA A 127 17.44 3.27 -2.39
CA ALA A 127 18.86 2.95 -2.56
C ALA A 127 19.47 3.62 -3.80
N LEU A 128 18.70 3.79 -4.86
CA LEU A 128 19.12 4.40 -6.13
C LEU A 128 19.01 5.94 -6.15
N ASP A 129 18.09 6.52 -5.36
CA ASP A 129 17.89 7.97 -5.21
C ASP A 129 18.75 8.60 -4.09
N ASN A 130 19.72 7.86 -3.55
CA ASN A 130 20.53 8.30 -2.42
C ASN A 130 21.69 9.23 -2.87
N PRO A 131 21.68 10.53 -2.53
CA PRO A 131 22.65 11.53 -3.01
C PRO A 131 24.06 11.30 -2.49
N ALA A 132 24.25 10.48 -1.44
CA ALA A 132 25.57 10.13 -0.91
C ALA A 132 26.42 9.24 -1.85
N LYS A 133 25.89 8.86 -3.02
CA LYS A 133 26.59 8.07 -4.04
C LYS A 133 26.81 8.83 -5.36
N GLY A 134 26.62 10.16 -5.36
CA GLY A 134 26.87 11.05 -6.50
C GLY A 134 28.09 11.93 -6.27
#